data_AF-B0DZQ9-F1
#
_entry.id   AF-B0DZQ9-F1
#
_cell.length_a   1.000
_cell.length_b   1.000
_cell.length_c   1.000
_cell.angle_alpha   90.00
_cell.angle_beta   90.00
_cell.angle_gamma   90.00
#
_symmetry.space_group_name_H-M   'P 1'
#
loop_
_entity.id
_entity.type
_entity.pdbx_description
1 polymer ?
#
loop_
_entity_poly.entity_id
_entity_poly.type
_entity_poly.pdbx_seq_one_letter_code
_entity_poly.pdbx_strand_id
1 'polypeptide(L)'
;MSLPLELVREIIDLRLFSAPPHSWTPEDPGCSTKPRWGTIHALSLTSKSYRALVLEAWFRTLYVKSPQNLVFLQKSFPELGKHLDLRRATWFDLGAIQGIADTPGFGHLKTLKMVQSRMWCEICQACCMVGFKDRPTSLVHEGGLGLPILYARVLAPLECLEEVVIMITNNGFGWTTLNVNPNLWSGECDACMMMMCDNDAFREKWVARKKRVGLASGDGGNDDGQKDVFRILKTPSKQPSRLPTLLQTGQGCGESPWDPPGCAFQSA
;
A
#
# COMPACT_ATOMS: atom_id res chain seq x y z
N MET A 1 13.11 14.59 -40.50
CA MET A 1 12.57 13.25 -40.18
C MET A 1 12.08 13.28 -38.75
N SER A 2 10.85 12.81 -38.47
CA SER A 2 10.32 12.70 -37.11
C SER A 2 10.73 11.37 -36.49
N LEU A 3 11.04 11.35 -35.18
CA LEU A 3 11.28 10.10 -34.46
C LEU A 3 9.96 9.31 -34.32
N PRO A 4 9.99 7.97 -34.40
CA PRO A 4 8.86 7.12 -34.08
C PRO A 4 8.31 7.39 -32.67
N LEU A 5 6.99 7.29 -32.49
CA LEU A 5 6.34 7.64 -31.22
C LEU A 5 6.69 6.67 -30.09
N GLU A 6 6.99 5.43 -30.43
CA GLU A 6 7.41 4.37 -29.51
C GLU A 6 8.74 4.74 -28.85
N LEU A 7 9.70 5.19 -29.67
CA LEU A 7 11.00 5.63 -29.19
C LEU A 7 10.88 6.90 -28.33
N VAL A 8 9.99 7.82 -28.71
CA VAL A 8 9.73 9.04 -27.92
C VAL A 8 9.13 8.69 -26.56
N ARG A 9 8.18 7.74 -26.52
CA ARG A 9 7.60 7.23 -25.28
C ARG A 9 8.67 6.61 -24.38
N GLU A 10 9.55 5.78 -24.94
CA GLU A 10 10.66 5.17 -24.18
C GLU A 10 11.64 6.21 -23.62
N ILE A 11 11.97 7.25 -24.39
CA ILE A 11 12.80 8.38 -23.92
C ILE A 11 12.12 9.10 -22.75
N ILE A 12 10.80 9.35 -22.85
CA ILE A 12 10.03 10.01 -21.79
C ILE A 12 10.00 9.14 -20.54
N ASP A 13 9.71 7.84 -20.68
CA ASP A 13 9.65 6.90 -19.57
C ASP A 13 11.01 6.75 -18.89
N LEU A 14 12.09 6.61 -19.66
CA LEU A 14 13.45 6.55 -19.14
C LEU A 14 13.80 7.81 -18.33
N ARG A 15 13.43 8.99 -18.84
CA ARG A 15 13.70 10.26 -18.16
C ARG A 15 12.86 10.49 -16.91
N LEU A 16 11.64 9.95 -16.86
CA LEU A 16 10.74 10.15 -15.73
C LEU A 16 10.86 9.08 -14.66
N PHE A 17 11.18 7.84 -15.03
CA PHE A 17 11.09 6.69 -14.13
C PHE A 17 12.43 5.95 -13.93
N SER A 18 13.39 6.11 -14.84
CA SER A 18 14.65 5.34 -14.81
C SER A 18 15.89 6.14 -14.44
N ALA A 19 15.77 7.48 -14.28
CA ALA A 19 16.85 8.24 -13.67
C ALA A 19 17.02 7.72 -12.23
N PRO A 20 18.19 7.16 -11.86
CA PRO A 20 18.45 6.79 -10.47
C PRO A 20 18.12 8.00 -9.60
N PRO A 21 17.44 7.83 -8.45
CA PRO A 21 17.30 8.95 -7.52
C PRO A 21 18.73 9.49 -7.30
N HIS A 22 18.96 10.74 -7.70
CA HIS A 22 20.31 11.32 -7.69
C HIS A 22 20.91 11.38 -6.28
N SER A 23 20.13 11.01 -5.26
CA SER A 23 20.54 10.90 -3.88
C SER A 23 20.38 9.47 -3.37
N TRP A 24 21.46 8.95 -2.77
CA TRP A 24 21.44 7.76 -1.92
C TRP A 24 20.69 7.97 -0.61
N THR A 25 20.28 9.21 -0.31
CA THR A 25 19.43 9.50 0.83
C THR A 25 18.04 8.91 0.57
N PRO A 26 17.46 8.18 1.55
CA PRO A 26 16.05 7.81 1.50
C PRO A 26 15.25 9.06 1.17
N GLU A 27 14.47 9.01 0.09
CA GLU A 27 13.75 10.19 -0.36
C GLU A 27 12.77 10.63 0.73
N ASP A 28 12.83 11.92 1.08
CA ASP A 28 11.98 12.48 2.13
C ASP A 28 10.49 12.23 1.82
N PRO A 29 9.72 11.67 2.77
CA PRO A 29 8.28 11.47 2.61
C PRO A 29 7.58 12.77 2.19
N GLY A 30 6.73 12.69 1.17
CA GLY A 30 6.01 13.85 0.63
C GLY A 30 6.79 14.71 -0.39
N CYS A 31 8.04 14.37 -0.71
CA CYS A 31 8.78 14.99 -1.81
C CYS A 31 8.54 14.25 -3.13
N SER A 32 8.21 14.99 -4.19
CA SER A 32 8.07 14.44 -5.55
C SER A 32 9.44 14.00 -6.07
N THR A 33 9.52 12.75 -6.54
CA THR A 33 10.72 12.21 -7.19
C THR A 33 10.81 12.58 -8.66
N LYS A 34 9.73 13.14 -9.21
CA LYS A 34 9.72 13.57 -10.59
C LYS A 34 10.82 14.60 -10.82
N PRO A 35 11.52 14.53 -11.96
CA PRO A 35 12.41 15.61 -12.38
C PRO A 35 11.61 16.91 -12.48
N ARG A 36 12.29 18.06 -12.45
CA ARG A 36 11.63 19.37 -12.65
C ARG A 36 10.96 19.36 -14.04
N TRP A 37 9.76 19.94 -14.17
CA TRP A 37 9.01 19.98 -15.46
C TRP A 37 9.85 20.51 -16.62
N GLY A 38 10.70 21.50 -16.37
CA GLY A 38 11.63 22.05 -17.36
C GLY A 38 12.52 21.01 -18.06
N THR A 39 12.79 19.86 -17.42
CA THR A 39 13.59 18.75 -17.96
C THR A 39 12.94 18.09 -19.18
N ILE A 40 11.61 18.02 -19.20
CA ILE A 40 10.85 17.37 -20.29
C ILE A 40 9.97 18.35 -21.07
N HIS A 41 9.83 19.59 -20.58
CA HIS A 41 8.97 20.61 -21.17
C HIS A 41 9.30 20.86 -22.64
N ALA A 42 10.57 20.86 -23.01
CA ALA A 42 11.00 21.03 -24.39
C ALA A 42 10.37 19.98 -25.32
N LEU A 43 10.30 18.70 -24.90
CA LEU A 43 9.64 17.64 -25.68
C LEU A 43 8.16 17.94 -25.91
N SER A 44 7.46 18.51 -24.91
CA SER A 44 6.05 18.88 -25.02
C SER A 44 5.79 20.07 -25.97
N LEU A 45 6.82 20.84 -26.32
CA LEU A 45 6.72 21.97 -27.25
C LEU A 45 6.97 21.58 -28.70
N THR A 46 7.67 20.47 -28.95
CA THR A 46 8.08 20.06 -30.30
C THR A 46 6.92 19.63 -31.20
N SER A 47 5.92 18.92 -30.67
CA SER A 47 4.76 18.46 -31.45
C SER A 47 3.55 18.18 -30.56
N LYS A 48 2.35 18.17 -31.16
CA LYS A 48 1.09 17.81 -30.46
C LYS A 48 1.12 16.37 -29.94
N SER A 49 1.65 15.44 -30.74
CA SER A 49 1.73 14.03 -30.35
C SER A 49 2.70 13.83 -29.19
N TYR A 50 3.84 14.53 -29.19
CA TYR A 50 4.82 14.42 -28.10
C TYR A 50 4.28 15.07 -26.82
N ARG A 51 3.53 16.18 -26.95
CA ARG A 51 2.82 16.78 -25.82
C ARG A 51 1.86 15.78 -25.16
N ALA A 52 1.08 15.06 -25.95
CA ALA A 52 0.16 14.05 -25.40
C ALA A 52 0.93 12.98 -24.61
N LEU A 53 2.00 12.42 -25.18
CA LEU A 53 2.84 11.42 -24.51
C LEU A 53 3.51 11.96 -23.24
N VAL A 54 4.04 13.18 -23.29
CA VAL A 54 4.68 13.83 -22.13
C VAL A 54 3.68 14.05 -21.02
N LEU A 55 2.49 14.57 -21.33
CA LEU A 55 1.46 14.81 -20.32
C LEU A 55 0.91 13.50 -19.76
N GLU A 56 0.69 12.50 -20.60
CA GLU A 56 0.29 11.15 -20.18
C GLU A 56 1.30 10.57 -19.18
N ALA A 57 2.59 10.54 -19.53
CA ALA A 57 3.63 10.03 -18.66
C ALA A 57 3.83 10.90 -17.41
N TRP A 58 3.76 12.23 -17.55
CA TRP A 58 3.90 13.15 -16.43
C TRP A 58 2.76 13.00 -15.42
N PHE A 59 1.52 12.81 -15.87
CA PHE A 59 0.37 12.64 -15.00
C PHE A 59 0.09 11.19 -14.60
N ARG A 60 0.87 10.23 -15.09
CA ARG A 60 0.79 8.81 -14.74
C ARG A 60 0.90 8.54 -13.22
N THR A 61 1.66 9.36 -12.51
CA THR A 61 1.79 9.28 -11.04
C THR A 61 1.51 10.65 -10.46
N LEU A 62 0.48 10.82 -9.65
CA LEU A 62 0.18 12.09 -8.99
C LEU A 62 0.66 12.05 -7.54
N TYR A 63 1.35 13.10 -7.11
CA TYR A 63 1.76 13.24 -5.73
C TYR A 63 0.69 14.00 -4.97
N VAL A 64 0.08 13.32 -4.01
CA VAL A 64 -0.95 13.89 -3.14
C VAL A 64 -0.34 14.08 -1.76
N LYS A 65 -0.20 15.34 -1.34
CA LYS A 65 0.31 15.69 -0.01
C LYS A 65 -0.76 15.56 1.09
N SER A 66 -2.03 15.69 0.72
CA SER A 66 -3.15 15.68 1.65
C SER A 66 -4.39 15.03 1.01
N PRO A 67 -5.23 14.32 1.79
CA PRO A 67 -6.52 13.81 1.33
C PRO A 67 -7.40 14.85 0.64
N GLN A 68 -7.34 16.14 1.03
CA GLN A 68 -8.13 17.19 0.38
C GLN A 68 -7.79 17.36 -1.12
N ASN A 69 -6.57 17.03 -1.53
CA ASN A 69 -6.20 17.08 -2.94
C ASN A 69 -6.91 15.98 -3.76
N LEU A 70 -7.36 14.89 -3.12
CA LEU A 70 -8.09 13.81 -3.81
C LEU A 70 -9.42 14.33 -4.37
N VAL A 71 -10.11 15.20 -3.63
CA VAL A 71 -11.35 15.85 -4.10
C VAL A 71 -11.09 16.68 -5.35
N PHE A 72 -10.00 17.47 -5.36
CA PHE A 72 -9.62 18.27 -6.53
C PHE A 72 -9.24 17.39 -7.73
N LEU A 73 -8.48 16.33 -7.49
CA LEU A 73 -8.06 15.38 -8.52
C LEU A 73 -9.24 14.64 -9.12
N GLN A 74 -10.20 14.21 -8.30
CA GLN A 74 -11.42 13.55 -8.77
C GLN A 74 -12.23 14.45 -9.70
N LYS A 75 -12.39 15.74 -9.34
CA LYS A 75 -13.06 16.72 -10.19
C LYS A 75 -12.34 16.96 -11.52
N SER A 76 -11.00 16.96 -11.49
CA SER A 76 -10.17 17.27 -12.66
C SER A 76 -9.93 16.05 -13.56
N PHE A 77 -9.92 14.85 -12.98
CA PHE A 77 -9.56 13.60 -13.62
C PHE A 77 -10.50 12.48 -13.11
N PRO A 78 -11.75 12.42 -13.60
CA PRO A 78 -12.73 11.44 -13.12
C PRO A 78 -12.28 9.99 -13.31
N GLU A 79 -11.40 9.71 -14.29
CA GLU A 79 -10.82 8.37 -14.52
C GLU A 79 -9.89 7.90 -13.40
N LEU A 80 -9.35 8.80 -12.58
CA LEU A 80 -8.58 8.41 -11.37
C LEU A 80 -9.46 7.69 -10.35
N GLY A 81 -10.78 7.80 -10.46
CA GLY A 81 -11.73 7.16 -9.55
C GLY A 81 -11.70 5.63 -9.57
N LYS A 82 -10.97 4.97 -10.48
CA LYS A 82 -10.88 3.50 -10.57
C LYS A 82 -9.60 2.92 -9.97
N HIS A 83 -8.47 3.61 -10.09
CA HIS A 83 -7.18 3.12 -9.61
C HIS A 83 -6.41 4.24 -8.92
N LEU A 84 -6.05 4.00 -7.66
CA LEU A 84 -5.32 4.96 -6.82
C LEU A 84 -4.04 4.32 -6.31
N ASP A 85 -2.88 4.88 -6.67
CA ASP A 85 -1.56 4.46 -6.17
C ASP A 85 -0.99 5.56 -5.26
N LEU A 86 -1.00 5.28 -3.96
CA LEU A 86 -0.55 6.16 -2.90
C LEU A 86 0.87 5.78 -2.49
N ARG A 87 1.83 6.63 -2.82
CA ARG A 87 3.23 6.43 -2.45
C ARG A 87 3.67 7.43 -1.39
N ARG A 88 4.38 6.96 -0.36
CA ARG A 88 5.24 7.77 0.51
C ARG A 88 4.59 8.87 1.34
N ALA A 89 3.28 8.87 1.55
CA ALA A 89 2.77 9.58 2.71
C ALA A 89 2.83 8.66 3.93
N THR A 90 2.82 9.27 5.10
CA THR A 90 2.50 8.61 6.36
C THR A 90 1.02 8.23 6.38
N TRP A 91 0.59 7.42 5.40
CA TRP A 91 -0.78 6.91 5.24
C TRP A 91 -1.17 5.92 6.36
N PHE A 92 -0.36 5.84 7.42
CA PHE A 92 -0.75 5.21 8.68
C PHE A 92 -1.78 6.01 9.44
N ASP A 93 -1.92 7.29 9.13
CA ASP A 93 -3.03 8.08 9.63
C ASP A 93 -4.33 7.47 9.11
N LEU A 94 -5.09 6.87 10.02
CA LEU A 94 -6.42 6.35 9.74
C LEU A 94 -7.32 7.43 9.14
N GLY A 95 -7.12 8.70 9.51
CA GLY A 95 -7.81 9.83 8.91
C GLY A 95 -7.54 9.98 7.42
N ALA A 96 -6.35 9.63 6.96
CA ALA A 96 -5.99 9.70 5.55
C ALA A 96 -6.64 8.59 4.72
N ILE A 97 -6.71 7.36 5.26
CA ILE A 97 -7.42 6.23 4.61
C ILE A 97 -8.94 6.47 4.67
N GLN A 98 -9.45 7.00 5.79
CA GLN A 98 -10.86 7.39 5.91
C GLN A 98 -11.21 8.49 4.90
N GLY A 99 -10.30 9.45 4.70
CA GLY A 99 -10.45 10.45 3.66
C GLY A 99 -10.61 9.86 2.26
N ILE A 100 -9.98 8.72 1.94
CA ILE A 100 -10.18 8.02 0.65
C ILE A 100 -11.61 7.48 0.57
N ALA A 101 -12.07 6.78 1.61
CA ALA A 101 -13.41 6.21 1.68
C ALA A 101 -14.50 7.28 1.61
N ASP A 102 -14.27 8.43 2.26
CA ASP A 102 -15.21 9.55 2.33
C ASP A 102 -15.14 10.48 1.11
N THR A 103 -14.09 10.37 0.26
CA THR A 103 -13.93 11.26 -0.89
C THR A 103 -15.01 10.97 -1.94
N PRO A 104 -15.86 11.95 -2.27
CA PRO A 104 -16.87 11.79 -3.32
C PRO A 104 -16.22 11.37 -4.65
N GLY A 105 -16.82 10.37 -5.30
CA GLY A 105 -16.33 9.83 -6.57
C GLY A 105 -15.37 8.64 -6.46
N PHE A 106 -14.88 8.31 -5.26
CA PHE A 106 -14.11 7.08 -5.04
C PHE A 106 -14.98 5.85 -4.74
N GLY A 107 -16.31 5.97 -4.75
CA GLY A 107 -17.21 4.82 -4.67
C GLY A 107 -17.02 3.79 -5.81
N HIS A 108 -16.34 4.18 -6.90
CA HIS A 108 -15.97 3.30 -8.02
C HIS A 108 -14.50 2.84 -8.01
N LEU A 109 -13.78 3.09 -6.91
CA LEU A 109 -12.39 2.69 -6.76
C LEU A 109 -12.30 1.17 -6.77
N LYS A 110 -11.55 0.62 -7.74
CA LYS A 110 -11.32 -0.83 -7.90
C LYS A 110 -10.00 -1.27 -7.30
N THR A 111 -8.94 -0.48 -7.49
CA THR A 111 -7.61 -0.80 -6.99
C THR A 111 -7.08 0.32 -6.11
N LEU A 112 -6.73 -0.01 -4.87
CA LEU A 112 -6.00 0.87 -3.95
C LEU A 112 -4.61 0.31 -3.70
N LYS A 113 -3.59 0.93 -4.27
CA LYS A 113 -2.19 0.62 -4.01
C LYS A 113 -1.61 1.62 -3.01
N MET A 114 -0.88 1.12 -2.02
CA MET A 114 -0.25 1.90 -0.96
C MET A 114 1.19 1.46 -0.79
N VAL A 115 2.12 2.41 -0.73
CA VAL A 115 3.55 2.15 -0.51
C VAL A 115 3.99 2.85 0.76
N GLN A 116 4.33 2.04 1.76
CA GLN A 116 4.45 2.45 3.15
C GLN A 116 5.74 1.88 3.75
N SER A 117 6.47 2.63 4.58
CA SER A 117 7.70 2.15 5.23
C SER A 117 7.47 1.55 6.63
N ARG A 118 6.28 1.71 7.16
CA ARG A 118 5.80 1.16 8.43
C ARG A 118 4.49 0.42 8.16
N MET A 119 3.88 -0.16 9.18
CA MET A 119 2.52 -0.70 9.14
C MET A 119 1.81 -0.41 10.45
N TRP A 120 0.49 -0.31 10.39
CA TRP A 120 -0.34 -0.26 11.59
C TRP A 120 -0.43 -1.66 12.22
N CYS A 121 0.13 -1.80 13.42
CA CYS A 121 0.01 -3.03 14.19
C CYS A 121 -1.23 -2.94 15.10
N GLU A 122 -2.20 -3.82 14.88
CA GLU A 122 -3.44 -3.88 15.66
C GLU A 122 -3.27 -4.43 17.08
N ILE A 123 -2.14 -5.10 17.37
CA ILE A 123 -1.85 -5.65 18.71
C ILE A 123 -1.36 -4.55 19.65
N CYS A 124 -0.32 -3.81 19.26
CA CYS A 124 0.19 -2.69 20.07
C CYS A 124 -0.45 -1.33 19.73
N GLN A 125 -1.35 -1.29 18.74
CA GLN A 125 -2.02 -0.06 18.26
C GLN A 125 -1.03 1.06 17.90
N ALA A 126 0.06 0.69 17.24
CA ALA A 126 1.12 1.62 16.88
C ALA A 126 1.63 1.37 15.45
N CYS A 127 2.22 2.42 14.88
CA CYS A 127 2.89 2.34 13.57
C CYS A 127 4.29 1.77 13.75
N CYS A 128 4.53 0.56 13.26
CA CYS A 128 5.78 -0.16 13.49
C CYS A 128 6.50 -0.45 12.16
N MET A 129 7.83 -0.55 12.24
CA MET A 129 8.59 -1.13 11.14
C MET A 129 8.31 -2.62 11.07
N VAL A 130 8.17 -3.13 9.85
CA VAL A 130 7.97 -4.56 9.62
C VAL A 130 9.33 -5.21 9.42
N GLY A 131 9.58 -6.25 10.21
CA GLY A 131 10.74 -7.11 10.06
C GLY A 131 10.26 -8.54 9.92
N PHE A 132 10.76 -9.23 8.90
CA PHE A 132 10.59 -10.66 8.76
C PHE A 132 11.95 -11.33 8.76
N LYS A 133 11.99 -12.58 9.24
CA LYS A 133 13.18 -13.42 9.16
C LYS A 133 13.48 -13.79 7.71
N ASP A 134 12.42 -14.17 6.99
CA ASP A 134 12.49 -14.43 5.56
C ASP A 134 12.33 -13.10 4.78
N ARG A 135 12.68 -13.10 3.50
CA ARG A 135 12.37 -12.00 2.57
C ARG A 135 11.20 -12.40 1.67
N PRO A 136 9.96 -12.44 2.19
CA PRO A 136 8.81 -12.78 1.37
C PRO A 136 8.70 -11.79 0.22
N THR A 137 8.61 -12.31 -1.01
CA THR A 137 8.39 -11.44 -2.17
C THR A 137 6.96 -10.94 -2.18
N SER A 138 5.98 -11.78 -1.83
CA SER A 138 4.56 -11.38 -1.78
C SER A 138 3.70 -12.25 -0.88
N LEU A 139 2.67 -11.65 -0.30
CA LEU A 139 1.63 -12.31 0.47
C LEU A 139 0.26 -11.91 -0.08
N VAL A 140 -0.53 -12.90 -0.48
CA VAL A 140 -1.86 -12.72 -1.10
C VAL A 140 -2.91 -13.25 -0.14
N HIS A 141 -3.90 -12.41 0.17
CA HIS A 141 -5.06 -12.81 0.98
C HIS A 141 -6.35 -12.51 0.22
N GLU A 142 -7.33 -13.40 0.35
CA GLU A 142 -8.66 -13.23 -0.23
C GLU A 142 -9.68 -12.79 0.82
N GLY A 143 -10.74 -12.13 0.37
CA GLY A 143 -11.88 -11.76 1.23
C GLY A 143 -11.52 -10.79 2.37
N GLY A 144 -10.48 -9.97 2.19
CA GLY A 144 -10.06 -8.95 3.16
C GLY A 144 -9.28 -9.46 4.38
N LEU A 145 -9.01 -10.77 4.48
CA LEU A 145 -8.36 -11.39 5.66
C LEU A 145 -6.90 -10.95 5.89
N GLY A 146 -6.29 -10.25 4.93
CA GLY A 146 -4.92 -9.75 4.98
C GLY A 146 -4.76 -8.30 5.39
N LEU A 147 -5.87 -7.57 5.53
CA LEU A 147 -5.84 -6.16 5.86
C LEU A 147 -5.84 -5.97 7.38
N PRO A 148 -5.12 -4.97 7.92
CA PRO A 148 -5.36 -4.50 9.28
C PRO A 148 -6.86 -4.29 9.49
N ILE A 149 -7.38 -4.68 10.66
CA ILE A 149 -8.81 -4.65 10.95
C ILE A 149 -9.38 -3.24 10.74
N LEU A 150 -8.65 -2.21 11.16
CA LEU A 150 -9.06 -0.82 10.96
C LEU A 150 -9.09 -0.44 9.47
N TYR A 151 -8.13 -0.91 8.68
CA TYR A 151 -8.11 -0.62 7.24
C TYR A 151 -9.30 -1.26 6.56
N ALA A 152 -9.58 -2.53 6.90
CA ALA A 152 -10.74 -3.23 6.39
C ALA A 152 -12.02 -2.46 6.72
N ARG A 153 -12.20 -2.02 7.97
CA ARG A 153 -13.39 -1.26 8.42
C ARG A 153 -13.54 0.07 7.69
N VAL A 154 -12.44 0.81 7.53
CA VAL A 154 -12.45 2.12 6.89
C VAL A 154 -12.72 2.02 5.39
N LEU A 155 -12.14 1.01 4.72
CA LEU A 155 -12.30 0.81 3.27
C LEU A 155 -13.61 0.10 2.92
N ALA A 156 -14.32 -0.42 3.91
CA ALA A 156 -15.57 -1.12 3.73
C ALA A 156 -16.67 -0.42 2.93
N PRO A 157 -16.84 0.92 3.03
CA PRO A 157 -17.83 1.64 2.23
C PRO A 157 -17.52 1.66 0.73
N LEU A 158 -16.30 1.32 0.32
CA LEU A 158 -15.88 1.27 -1.08
C LEU A 158 -16.33 -0.04 -1.73
N GLU A 159 -17.62 -0.14 -2.07
CA GLU A 159 -18.24 -1.37 -2.59
C GLU A 159 -17.62 -1.90 -3.90
N CYS A 160 -17.01 -1.03 -4.69
CA CYS A 160 -16.31 -1.40 -5.93
C CYS A 160 -14.85 -1.81 -5.70
N LEU A 161 -14.32 -1.73 -4.47
CA LEU A 161 -12.93 -2.00 -4.18
C LEU A 161 -12.66 -3.50 -4.29
N GLU A 162 -11.98 -3.87 -5.37
CA GLU A 162 -11.61 -5.24 -5.68
C GLU A 162 -10.27 -5.56 -5.03
N GLU A 163 -9.27 -4.71 -5.22
CA GLU A 163 -7.87 -4.99 -4.91
C GLU A 163 -7.27 -3.91 -4.00
N VAL A 164 -6.65 -4.35 -2.90
CA VAL A 164 -5.78 -3.49 -2.09
C VAL A 164 -4.37 -4.06 -2.19
N VAL A 165 -3.39 -3.22 -2.50
CA VAL A 165 -1.98 -3.60 -2.68
C VAL A 165 -1.14 -2.78 -1.72
N ILE A 166 -0.69 -3.37 -0.62
CA ILE A 166 0.19 -2.68 0.34
C ILE A 166 1.62 -3.11 0.07
N MET A 167 2.53 -2.21 -0.27
CA MET A 167 3.96 -2.48 -0.45
C MET A 167 4.72 -1.92 0.73
N ILE A 168 5.51 -2.77 1.39
CA ILE A 168 6.17 -2.43 2.65
C ILE A 168 7.65 -2.79 2.58
N THR A 169 8.50 -1.93 3.11
CA THR A 169 9.91 -2.23 3.28
C THR A 169 10.10 -3.27 4.38
N ASN A 170 10.74 -4.39 4.06
CA ASN A 170 11.20 -5.36 5.05
C ASN A 170 12.60 -4.97 5.51
N ASN A 171 12.76 -4.66 6.80
CA ASN A 171 14.05 -4.26 7.35
C ASN A 171 15.03 -5.43 7.56
N GLY A 172 14.63 -6.69 7.35
CA GLY A 172 15.57 -7.83 7.28
C GLY A 172 16.15 -8.30 8.61
N PHE A 173 15.59 -7.86 9.75
CA PHE A 173 16.04 -8.23 11.11
C PHE A 173 14.90 -8.75 11.99
N GLY A 174 13.83 -9.26 11.37
CA GLY A 174 12.71 -9.81 12.12
C GLY A 174 12.92 -11.26 12.53
N TRP A 175 12.14 -11.72 13.49
CA TRP A 175 12.06 -13.11 13.93
C TRP A 175 10.85 -13.84 13.34
N THR A 176 9.86 -13.09 12.86
CA THR A 176 8.62 -13.61 12.29
C THR A 176 8.86 -14.32 10.95
N THR A 177 8.35 -15.55 10.84
CA THR A 177 8.38 -16.39 9.64
C THR A 177 6.96 -16.51 9.08
N LEU A 178 6.71 -16.09 7.84
CA LEU A 178 5.35 -16.07 7.27
C LEU A 178 4.85 -17.45 6.79
N ASN A 179 5.76 -18.38 6.51
CA ASN A 179 5.41 -19.69 5.94
C ASN A 179 4.62 -20.61 6.87
N VAL A 180 4.57 -20.31 8.17
CA VAL A 180 3.97 -21.20 9.18
C VAL A 180 2.45 -21.01 9.29
N ASN A 181 1.91 -19.85 8.90
CA ASN A 181 0.47 -19.62 8.93
C ASN A 181 0.04 -18.49 7.97
N PRO A 182 -0.46 -18.83 6.77
CA PRO A 182 -0.75 -17.84 5.73
C PRO A 182 -1.90 -16.89 6.06
N ASN A 183 -2.63 -17.08 7.17
CA ASN A 183 -3.73 -16.19 7.58
C ASN A 183 -3.36 -15.29 8.77
N LEU A 184 -2.11 -15.31 9.22
CA LEU A 184 -1.76 -14.76 10.51
C LEU A 184 -1.39 -13.28 10.46
N TRP A 185 -0.69 -12.88 9.40
CA TRP A 185 -0.12 -11.55 9.32
C TRP A 185 -1.01 -10.59 8.53
N SER A 186 -1.36 -9.47 9.13
CA SER A 186 -2.17 -8.40 8.55
C SER A 186 -1.66 -7.02 9.00
N GLY A 187 -0.33 -6.87 9.10
CA GLY A 187 0.30 -5.61 9.52
C GLY A 187 0.93 -5.61 10.93
N GLU A 188 0.90 -6.73 11.65
CA GLU A 188 1.50 -6.80 12.99
C GLU A 188 3.02 -6.61 12.99
N CYS A 189 3.54 -5.96 14.03
CA CYS A 189 4.98 -5.79 14.18
C CYS A 189 5.65 -7.08 14.68
N ASP A 190 6.93 -7.22 14.39
CA ASP A 190 7.71 -8.42 14.73
C ASP A 190 7.68 -8.74 16.24
N ALA A 191 7.81 -7.70 17.09
CA ALA A 191 7.75 -7.86 18.54
C ALA A 191 6.40 -8.41 19.03
N CYS A 192 5.28 -7.91 18.50
CA CYS A 192 3.96 -8.40 18.85
C CYS A 192 3.73 -9.83 18.34
N MET A 193 4.22 -10.14 17.14
CA MET A 193 4.14 -11.48 16.60
C MET A 193 4.91 -12.47 17.48
N MET A 194 6.13 -12.16 17.90
CA MET A 194 6.90 -13.00 18.82
C MET A 194 6.20 -13.20 20.16
N MET A 195 5.74 -12.12 20.81
CA MET A 195 5.18 -12.24 22.16
C MET A 195 3.83 -12.96 22.19
N MET A 196 3.03 -12.81 21.13
CA MET A 196 1.62 -13.23 21.17
C MET A 196 1.32 -14.50 20.36
N CYS A 197 2.14 -14.84 19.35
CA CYS A 197 1.84 -15.99 18.49
C CYS A 197 2.19 -17.35 19.11
N ASP A 198 3.03 -17.37 20.14
CA ASP A 198 3.33 -18.58 20.93
C ASP A 198 2.14 -19.02 21.80
N ASN A 199 1.17 -18.13 22.02
CA ASN A 199 -0.07 -18.45 22.73
C ASN A 199 -1.16 -18.91 21.75
N ASP A 200 -1.39 -20.22 21.69
CA ASP A 200 -2.40 -20.84 20.81
C ASP A 200 -3.81 -20.25 20.99
N ALA A 201 -4.24 -20.03 22.23
CA ALA A 201 -5.56 -19.48 22.52
C ALA A 201 -5.71 -18.03 22.04
N PHE A 202 -4.66 -17.21 22.19
CA PHE A 202 -4.64 -15.86 21.62
C PHE A 202 -4.69 -15.93 20.09
N ARG A 203 -3.86 -16.78 19.49
CA ARG A 203 -3.76 -16.94 18.04
C ARG A 203 -5.09 -17.32 17.41
N GLU A 204 -5.78 -18.30 17.97
CA GLU A 204 -7.11 -18.73 17.51
C GLU A 204 -8.15 -17.62 17.65
N LYS A 205 -8.18 -16.95 18.81
CA LYS A 205 -9.09 -15.82 19.04
C LYS A 205 -8.81 -14.66 18.08
N TRP A 206 -7.54 -14.38 17.80
CA TRP A 206 -7.11 -13.32 16.88
C TRP A 206 -7.53 -13.61 15.43
N VAL A 207 -7.27 -14.83 14.95
CA VAL A 207 -7.70 -15.28 13.62
C VAL A 207 -9.22 -15.27 13.52
N ALA A 208 -9.94 -15.75 14.54
CA ALA A 208 -11.39 -15.71 14.59
C ALA A 208 -11.92 -14.26 14.50
N ARG A 209 -11.30 -13.32 15.21
CA ARG A 209 -11.64 -11.89 15.14
C ARG A 209 -11.45 -11.33 13.73
N LYS A 210 -10.33 -11.60 13.06
CA LYS A 210 -10.08 -11.16 11.67
C LYS A 210 -11.09 -11.73 10.69
N LYS A 211 -11.44 -13.02 10.84
CA LYS A 211 -12.44 -13.67 9.99
C LYS A 211 -13.82 -13.03 10.10
N ARG A 212 -14.23 -12.59 11.29
CA ARG A 212 -15.52 -11.88 11.48
C ARG A 212 -15.56 -10.55 10.72
N VAL A 213 -14.43 -9.85 10.64
CA VAL A 213 -14.32 -8.57 9.93
C VAL A 213 -14.52 -8.76 8.42
N GLY A 214 -13.99 -9.83 7.83
CA GLY A 214 -14.18 -10.16 6.40
C GLY A 214 -15.52 -10.80 6.03
N LEU A 215 -16.40 -11.09 7.00
CA LEU A 215 -17.65 -11.85 6.82
C LEU A 215 -18.91 -11.05 7.18
N ALA A 216 -18.84 -9.73 7.35
CA ALA A 216 -19.98 -8.89 7.72
C ALA A 216 -21.00 -8.68 6.56
N SER A 217 -21.41 -9.78 5.92
CA SER A 217 -22.52 -9.90 4.98
C SER A 217 -23.57 -10.83 5.60
N GLY A 218 -24.53 -10.23 6.30
CA GLY A 218 -25.83 -10.81 6.62
C GLY A 218 -25.85 -12.17 7.31
N ASP A 219 -25.96 -12.19 8.64
CA ASP A 219 -27.21 -12.69 9.24
C ASP A 219 -27.35 -12.13 10.66
N GLY A 220 -28.53 -11.58 10.94
CA GLY A 220 -28.85 -10.95 12.21
C GLY A 220 -29.14 -12.00 13.27
N GLY A 221 -28.10 -12.49 13.95
CA GLY A 221 -28.24 -13.19 15.22
C GLY A 221 -28.05 -12.22 16.38
N ASN A 222 -29.13 -11.89 17.10
CA ASN A 222 -29.05 -11.22 18.40
C ASN A 222 -28.17 -12.07 19.34
N ASP A 223 -27.03 -11.53 19.72
CA ASP A 223 -26.32 -11.96 20.92
C ASP A 223 -25.89 -10.71 21.69
N ASP A 224 -26.03 -10.79 23.00
CA ASP A 224 -26.25 -9.68 23.89
C ASP A 224 -24.91 -9.15 24.42
N GLY A 225 -24.51 -7.96 23.98
CA GLY A 225 -23.45 -7.18 24.62
C GLY A 225 -22.48 -6.50 23.66
N GLN A 226 -22.74 -5.20 23.44
CA GLN A 226 -21.91 -4.23 22.72
C GLN A 226 -21.98 -4.32 21.18
N LYS A 227 -22.96 -3.60 20.62
CA LYS A 227 -23.19 -3.44 19.18
C LYS A 227 -22.20 -2.44 18.58
N ASP A 228 -21.07 -2.97 18.14
CA ASP A 228 -20.20 -2.31 17.16
C ASP A 228 -20.72 -2.66 15.75
N VAL A 229 -21.48 -1.73 15.16
CA VAL A 229 -21.94 -1.85 13.77
C VAL A 229 -20.75 -1.61 12.84
N PHE A 230 -20.28 -2.65 12.15
CA PHE A 230 -19.34 -2.49 11.03
C PHE A 230 -19.74 -3.40 9.87
N ARG A 231 -20.07 -2.80 8.73
CA ARG A 231 -20.17 -3.49 7.43
C ARG A 231 -18.78 -3.57 6.81
N ILE A 232 -18.47 -4.68 6.14
CA ILE A 232 -17.47 -4.83 5.06
C ILE A 232 -18.10 -5.78 4.05
N LEU A 233 -18.24 -5.34 2.79
CA LEU A 233 -18.76 -6.18 1.71
C LEU A 233 -17.66 -6.61 0.73
N LYS A 234 -17.79 -7.88 0.37
CA LYS A 234 -17.10 -8.66 -0.66
C LYS A 234 -17.78 -8.49 -2.04
N THR A 235 -16.99 -8.77 -3.08
CA THR A 235 -17.32 -9.17 -4.46
C THR A 235 -18.79 -9.05 -4.94
N PRO A 236 -19.09 -8.23 -5.95
CA PRO A 236 -20.31 -8.38 -6.73
C PRO A 236 -20.14 -9.44 -7.86
N SER A 237 -20.81 -10.58 -7.68
CA SER A 237 -21.67 -11.29 -8.64
C SER A 237 -21.26 -11.46 -10.13
N LYS A 238 -21.17 -12.75 -10.52
CA LYS A 238 -21.59 -13.37 -11.81
C LYS A 238 -20.75 -13.12 -13.09
N GLN A 239 -19.50 -13.56 -13.11
CA GLN A 239 -18.90 -14.28 -14.25
C GLN A 239 -17.51 -14.83 -13.83
N PRO A 240 -17.05 -15.98 -14.34
CA PRO A 240 -15.76 -16.54 -13.99
C PRO A 240 -14.65 -15.78 -14.73
N SER A 241 -14.21 -14.66 -14.18
CA SER A 241 -12.98 -14.01 -14.64
C SER A 241 -12.28 -13.29 -13.48
N ARG A 242 -11.31 -14.03 -12.92
CA ARG A 242 -10.14 -13.62 -12.10
C ARG A 242 -10.40 -12.78 -10.83
N LEU A 243 -9.99 -13.36 -9.71
CA LEU A 243 -10.12 -12.90 -8.33
C LEU A 243 -9.10 -11.80 -7.96
N PRO A 244 -9.34 -10.99 -6.91
CA PRO A 244 -8.44 -9.92 -6.51
C PRO A 244 -7.15 -10.42 -5.85
N THR A 245 -6.03 -9.76 -6.14
CA THR A 245 -4.69 -10.17 -5.72
C THR A 245 -4.02 -9.10 -4.85
N LEU A 246 -3.94 -9.30 -3.53
CA LEU A 246 -3.05 -8.47 -2.71
C LEU A 246 -1.59 -8.85 -3.02
N LEU A 247 -0.82 -7.95 -3.62
CA LEU A 247 0.61 -8.17 -3.88
C LEU A 247 1.46 -7.26 -2.98
N GLN A 248 1.87 -7.75 -1.81
CA GLN A 248 3.03 -7.16 -1.14
C GLN A 248 4.27 -7.38 -2.01
N THR A 249 5.10 -6.36 -2.23
CA THR A 249 6.42 -6.56 -2.85
C THR A 249 7.49 -5.96 -1.96
N GLY A 250 8.42 -6.79 -1.51
CA GLY A 250 9.65 -6.32 -0.89
C GLY A 250 10.63 -5.92 -1.99
N GLN A 251 10.92 -4.62 -2.13
CA GLN A 251 12.11 -4.20 -2.87
C GLN A 251 13.34 -4.57 -2.05
N GLY A 252 14.13 -5.52 -2.53
CA GLY A 252 15.42 -5.85 -1.93
C GLY A 252 16.36 -4.65 -2.01
N CYS A 253 16.69 -4.05 -0.87
CA CYS A 253 17.87 -3.20 -0.78
C CYS A 253 19.10 -4.08 -1.01
N GLY A 254 19.94 -3.71 -1.98
CA GLY A 254 21.21 -4.38 -2.24
C GLY A 254 22.05 -4.45 -0.97
N GLU A 255 22.60 -5.62 -0.70
CA GLU A 255 23.43 -5.91 0.47
C GLU A 255 24.65 -4.99 0.46
N SER A 256 24.75 -4.13 1.48
CA SER A 256 25.98 -3.39 1.78
C SER A 256 26.84 -4.24 2.72
N PRO A 257 28.11 -4.50 2.42
CA PRO A 257 29.01 -5.25 3.29
C PRO A 257 29.62 -4.28 4.31
N TRP A 258 29.04 -4.24 5.52
CA TRP A 258 29.69 -3.61 6.66
C TRP A 258 29.57 -4.53 7.89
N ASP A 259 30.69 -5.15 8.25
CA ASP A 259 30.89 -5.73 9.58
C ASP A 259 30.93 -4.61 10.62
N PRO A 260 30.24 -4.73 11.77
CA PRO A 260 30.40 -3.78 12.87
C PRO A 260 31.68 -4.09 13.67
N PRO A 261 32.45 -3.07 14.11
CA PRO A 261 33.58 -3.28 15.01
C PRO A 261 33.07 -3.67 16.40
N GLY A 262 33.74 -4.64 17.02
CA GLY A 262 33.41 -5.17 18.33
C GLY A 262 33.50 -4.14 19.45
N CYS A 263 32.43 -4.03 20.24
CA CYS A 263 32.44 -3.36 21.53
C CYS A 263 33.07 -4.29 22.58
N ALA A 264 34.29 -3.99 23.00
CA ALA A 264 34.88 -4.53 24.21
C ALA A 264 34.27 -3.82 25.43
N PHE A 265 33.60 -4.59 26.30
CA PHE A 265 33.29 -4.16 27.66
C PHE A 265 34.56 -4.34 28.51
N GLN A 266 35.06 -3.25 29.08
CA GLN A 266 35.96 -3.29 30.24
C GLN A 266 35.14 -2.94 31.48
N SER A 267 35.08 -3.91 32.40
CA SER A 267 34.56 -3.74 33.75
C SER A 267 35.59 -3.04 34.62
N ALA A 268 35.13 -2.08 35.43
CA ALA A 268 35.80 -1.63 36.64
C ALA A 268 34.85 -1.88 37.82
#